data_AF-A0A2T4CW97-F1
#
_entry.id   AF-A0A2T4CW97-F1
#
_cell.length_a   1.000
_cell.length_b   1.000
_cell.length_c   1.000
_cell.angle_alpha   90.00
_cell.angle_beta   90.00
_cell.angle_gamma   90.00
#
_symmetry.space_group_name_H-M   'P 1'
#
loop_
_entity.id
_entity.type
_entity.pdbx_description
1 polymer ?
#
loop_
_entity_poly.entity_id
_entity_poly.type
_entity_poly.pdbx_seq_one_letter_code
_entity_poly.pdbx_strand_id
1 'polypeptide(L)'
;MLYDSMLLVSVLLVAAAVAVALNGGEAIGANNPFFFVYLLGVAFIFYGWFWTHGGQTLGMRAWRIYLISGNNTGINWQQAFLRFMVGLFSWLPLGLGYWWLWLSPDKLSWHDIASGSYLVYSPKEK
;
A
#
# COMPACT_ATOMS: atom_id res chain seq x y z
N MET A 1 7.13 6.34 -1.37
CA MET A 1 6.50 5.80 -2.60
C MET A 1 7.51 5.04 -3.46
N LEU A 2 8.50 5.68 -4.11
CA LEU A 2 9.53 4.95 -4.91
C LEU A 2 10.33 3.94 -4.06
N TYR A 3 10.71 4.33 -2.84
CA TYR A 3 11.37 3.42 -1.89
C TYR A 3 10.50 2.22 -1.53
N ASP A 4 9.21 2.45 -1.29
CA ASP A 4 8.26 1.39 -0.96
C ASP A 4 8.01 0.46 -2.15
N SER A 5 8.00 0.98 -3.38
CA SER A 5 7.84 0.14 -4.58
C SER A 5 9.03 -0.75 -4.82
N MET A 6 10.27 -0.28 -4.59
CA MET A 6 11.46 -1.15 -4.70
C MET A 6 11.43 -2.27 -3.64
N LEU A 7 11.01 -1.93 -2.43
CA LEU A 7 10.92 -2.90 -1.33
C LEU A 7 9.81 -3.91 -1.60
N LEU A 8 8.65 -3.45 -2.08
CA LEU A 8 7.55 -4.31 -2.50
C LEU A 8 7.97 -5.25 -3.64
N VAL A 9 8.65 -4.75 -4.67
CA VAL A 9 9.15 -5.58 -5.78
C VAL A 9 10.08 -6.66 -5.25
N SER A 10 10.97 -6.32 -4.32
CA SER A 10 11.87 -7.29 -3.69
C SER A 10 11.10 -8.38 -2.95
N VAL A 11 10.09 -8.01 -2.17
CA VAL A 11 9.21 -8.95 -1.45
C VAL A 11 8.42 -9.83 -2.42
N LEU A 12 7.88 -9.25 -3.50
CA LEU A 12 7.13 -9.98 -4.52
C LEU A 12 8.00 -10.95 -5.31
N LEU A 13 9.26 -10.60 -5.60
CA LEU A 13 10.21 -11.51 -6.23
C LEU A 13 10.51 -12.73 -5.34
N VAL A 14 10.69 -12.51 -4.03
CA VAL A 14 10.87 -13.60 -3.07
C VAL A 14 9.61 -14.46 -2.98
N ALA A 15 8.43 -13.84 -2.88
CA ALA A 15 7.16 -14.57 -2.86
C ALA A 15 6.93 -15.38 -4.14
N ALA A 16 7.24 -14.82 -5.31
CA ALA A 16 7.18 -15.53 -6.59
C ALA A 16 8.16 -16.69 -6.63
N ALA A 17 9.40 -16.51 -6.17
CA ALA A 17 10.39 -17.58 -6.10
C ALA A 17 9.94 -18.73 -5.19
N VAL A 18 9.35 -18.41 -4.03
CA VAL A 18 8.76 -19.42 -3.12
C VAL A 18 7.61 -20.16 -3.81
N ALA A 19 6.71 -19.45 -4.47
CA ALA A 19 5.60 -20.07 -5.19
C ALA A 19 6.06 -21.00 -6.32
N VAL A 20 7.06 -20.57 -7.11
CA VAL A 20 7.66 -21.39 -8.18
C VAL A 20 8.37 -22.62 -7.60
N ALA A 21 9.11 -22.48 -6.50
CA ALA A 21 9.75 -23.60 -5.83
C ALA A 21 8.73 -24.64 -5.33
N LEU A 22 7.59 -24.18 -4.80
CA LEU A 22 6.47 -25.04 -4.39
C LEU A 22 5.74 -25.67 -5.59
N ASN A 23 5.79 -25.02 -6.75
CA ASN A 23 5.25 -25.54 -8.01
C ASN A 23 6.23 -26.48 -8.74
N GLY A 24 7.12 -27.15 -8.00
CA GLY A 24 8.11 -28.07 -8.57
C GLY A 24 9.22 -27.40 -9.40
N GLY A 25 9.40 -26.09 -9.25
CA GLY A 25 10.36 -25.31 -10.05
C GLY A 25 9.81 -24.82 -11.39
N GLU A 26 8.56 -25.15 -11.73
CA GLU A 26 7.93 -24.66 -12.96
C GLU A 26 7.41 -23.23 -12.79
N ALA A 27 7.68 -22.40 -13.80
CA ALA A 27 7.20 -21.03 -13.83
C ALA A 27 5.67 -20.99 -13.84
N ILE A 28 5.07 -20.26 -12.90
CA ILE A 28 3.63 -20.07 -12.85
C ILE A 28 3.25 -18.99 -13.86
N GLY A 29 2.42 -19.35 -14.85
CA GLY A 29 1.99 -18.43 -15.91
C GLY A 29 1.22 -17.22 -15.37
N ALA A 30 1.40 -16.06 -16.01
CA ALA A 30 0.71 -14.82 -15.65
C ALA A 30 -0.83 -14.91 -15.75
N ASN A 31 -1.34 -15.89 -16.51
CA ASN A 31 -2.77 -16.12 -16.69
C ASN A 31 -3.41 -16.95 -15.55
N ASN A 32 -2.64 -17.31 -14.51
CA ASN A 32 -3.15 -18.05 -13.37
C ASN A 32 -3.78 -17.09 -12.35
N PRO A 33 -5.12 -17.09 -12.17
CA PRO A 33 -5.78 -16.16 -11.26
C PRO A 33 -5.39 -16.40 -9.80
N PHE A 34 -5.06 -17.63 -9.40
CA PHE A 34 -4.63 -17.93 -8.03
C PHE A 34 -3.27 -17.30 -7.71
N PHE A 35 -2.34 -17.32 -8.68
CA PHE A 35 -1.04 -16.69 -8.51
C PHE A 35 -1.14 -15.17 -8.40
N PHE A 36 -2.02 -14.56 -9.21
CA PHE A 36 -2.32 -13.14 -9.10
C PHE A 36 -2.89 -12.77 -7.73
N VAL A 37 -3.91 -13.49 -7.25
CA VAL A 37 -4.51 -13.28 -5.93
C VAL A 37 -3.49 -13.48 -4.81
N TYR A 38 -2.61 -14.47 -4.93
CA TYR A 38 -1.53 -14.71 -3.98
C TYR A 38 -0.58 -13.51 -3.87
N LEU A 39 -0.05 -13.01 -4.99
CA LEU A 39 0.86 -11.86 -5.00
C LEU A 39 0.16 -10.59 -4.48
N LEU A 40 -1.11 -10.40 -4.84
CA LEU A 40 -1.93 -9.29 -4.35
C LEU A 40 -2.15 -9.38 -2.83
N GLY A 41 -2.37 -10.58 -2.30
CA GLY A 41 -2.44 -10.85 -0.86
C GLY A 41 -1.12 -10.56 -0.14
N VAL A 42 0.02 -10.96 -0.71
CA VAL A 42 1.35 -10.64 -0.16
C VAL A 42 1.58 -9.13 -0.11
N ALA A 43 1.22 -8.41 -1.17
CA ALA A 43 1.31 -6.95 -1.21
C ALA A 43 0.40 -6.29 -0.15
N PHE A 44 -0.82 -6.78 0.00
CA PHE A 44 -1.75 -6.30 1.02
C PHE A 44 -1.21 -6.51 2.43
N ILE A 45 -0.73 -7.71 2.74
CA ILE A 45 -0.17 -8.04 4.07
C ILE A 45 1.05 -7.16 4.35
N PHE A 46 1.92 -6.97 3.36
CA PHE A 46 3.09 -6.12 3.48
C PHE A 46 2.69 -4.69 3.89
N TYR A 47 1.85 -4.01 3.09
CA TYR A 47 1.44 -2.63 3.41
C TYR A 47 0.56 -2.54 4.66
N GLY A 48 -0.40 -3.44 4.80
CA GLY A 48 -1.33 -3.48 5.92
C GLY A 48 -0.63 -3.67 7.25
N TRP A 49 0.42 -4.50 7.31
CA TRP A 49 1.24 -4.66 8.50
C TRP A 49 1.94 -3.35 8.91
N PHE A 50 2.60 -2.66 7.97
CA PHE A 50 3.27 -1.39 8.23
C PHE A 50 2.30 -0.30 8.70
N TRP A 51 1.11 -0.23 8.10
CA TRP A 51 0.10 0.76 8.46
C TRP A 51 -0.52 0.48 9.83
N THR A 52 -0.79 -0.78 10.17
CA THR A 52 -1.46 -1.15 11.42
C THR A 52 -0.54 -1.13 12.64
N HIS A 53 0.74 -1.48 12.48
CA HIS A 53 1.68 -1.59 13.60
C HIS A 53 2.49 -0.31 13.84
N GLY A 54 2.81 0.42 12.77
CA GLY A 54 3.69 1.60 12.86
C GLY A 54 3.09 2.87 12.30
N GLY A 55 1.91 2.82 11.67
CA GLY A 55 1.35 3.96 10.93
C GLY A 55 2.25 4.46 9.81
N GLN A 56 3.30 3.72 9.44
CA GLN A 56 4.34 4.17 8.53
C GLN A 56 4.99 3.00 7.80
N THR A 57 5.18 3.16 6.49
CA THR A 57 6.07 2.32 5.70
C THR A 57 7.48 2.88 5.74
N LEU A 58 8.46 2.09 5.29
CA LEU A 58 9.85 2.52 5.28
C LEU A 58 10.07 3.81 4.48
N GLY A 59 9.42 3.93 3.32
CA GLY A 59 9.47 5.16 2.54
C GLY A 59 8.81 6.31 3.29
N MET A 60 7.65 6.10 3.93
CA MET A 60 7.03 7.15 4.75
C MET A 60 7.94 7.64 5.89
N ARG A 61 8.69 6.72 6.53
CA ARG A 61 9.68 7.06 7.56
C ARG A 61 10.80 7.95 7.01
N ALA A 62 11.29 7.68 5.81
CA ALA A 62 12.34 8.48 5.17
C ALA A 62 11.92 9.95 4.96
N TRP A 63 10.63 10.19 4.74
CA TRP A 63 10.04 11.52 4.54
C TRP A 63 9.33 12.08 5.78
N ARG A 64 9.38 11.38 6.93
CA ARG A 64 8.71 11.72 8.19
C ARG A 64 7.19 11.94 8.05
N ILE A 65 6.57 11.13 7.20
CA ILE A 65 5.13 11.14 6.96
C ILE A 65 4.50 10.05 7.81
N TYR A 66 3.50 10.37 8.63
CA TYR A 66 2.76 9.42 9.47
C TYR A 66 1.34 9.28 8.96
N LEU A 67 0.82 8.05 8.94
CA LEU A 67 -0.56 7.76 8.63
C LEU A 67 -1.34 7.62 9.94
N ILE A 68 -2.35 8.47 10.13
CA ILE A 68 -3.17 8.53 11.34
C ILE A 68 -4.64 8.39 10.94
N SER A 69 -5.42 7.70 11.77
CA SER A 69 -6.88 7.59 11.62
C SER A 69 -7.56 8.91 12.01
N GLY A 70 -8.73 9.21 11.44
CA GLY A 70 -9.57 10.36 11.80
C GLY A 70 -9.84 10.51 13.29
N ASN A 71 -9.78 9.41 14.04
CA ASN A 71 -9.99 9.37 15.49
C ASN A 71 -8.68 9.50 16.31
N ASN A 72 -7.57 9.94 15.71
CA ASN A 72 -6.23 10.00 16.33
C ASN A 72 -5.72 8.65 16.88
N THR A 73 -6.27 7.55 16.39
CA THR A 73 -5.81 6.19 16.70
C THR A 73 -4.94 5.64 15.56
N GLY A 74 -4.22 4.55 15.84
CA GLY A 74 -3.57 3.77 14.79
C GLY A 74 -4.57 3.24 13.77
N ILE A 75 -4.09 2.95 12.55
CA ILE A 75 -4.92 2.39 11.48
C ILE A 75 -5.29 0.95 11.81
N ASN A 76 -6.56 0.58 11.65
CA ASN A 76 -6.99 -0.81 11.82
C ASN A 76 -6.91 -1.60 10.48
N TRP A 77 -7.02 -2.92 10.54
CA TRP A 77 -6.93 -3.77 9.35
C TRP A 77 -8.05 -3.52 8.32
N GLN A 78 -9.24 -3.11 8.76
CA GLN A 78 -10.35 -2.77 7.86
C GLN A 78 -10.04 -1.49 7.05
N GLN A 79 -9.52 -0.47 7.71
CA GLN A 79 -9.06 0.77 7.09
C GLN A 79 -7.89 0.52 6.15
N ALA A 80 -6.93 -0.32 6.53
CA ALA A 80 -5.83 -0.73 5.67
C ALA A 80 -6.34 -1.45 4.41
N PHE A 81 -7.33 -2.34 4.54
CA PHE A 81 -7.95 -3.03 3.41
C PHE A 81 -8.66 -2.08 2.46
N LEU A 82 -9.50 -1.18 2.99
CA LEU A 82 -10.15 -0.14 2.20
C LEU A 82 -9.13 0.74 1.48
N ARG A 83 -8.08 1.18 2.19
CA ARG A 83 -6.99 1.98 1.61
C ARG A 83 -6.28 1.24 0.47
N PHE A 84 -6.02 -0.04 0.63
CA PHE A 84 -5.36 -0.87 -0.38
C PHE A 84 -6.25 -1.13 -1.60
N MET A 85 -7.51 -1.51 -1.39
CA MET A 85 -8.49 -1.75 -2.46
C MET A 85 -8.74 -0.49 -3.27
N VAL A 86 -9.09 0.61 -2.61
CA VAL A 86 -9.29 1.89 -3.29
C VAL A 86 -7.97 2.26 -3.99
N GLY A 87 -6.82 2.02 -3.35
CA GLY A 87 -5.46 2.20 -3.90
C GLY A 87 -5.30 1.62 -5.30
N LEU A 88 -5.61 0.33 -5.41
CA LEU A 88 -5.60 -0.41 -6.67
C LEU A 88 -6.59 0.18 -7.68
N PHE A 89 -7.80 0.52 -7.25
CA PHE A 89 -8.81 1.14 -8.11
C PHE A 89 -8.43 2.52 -8.62
N SER A 90 -7.68 3.33 -7.88
CA SER A 90 -7.19 4.63 -8.38
C SER A 90 -5.99 4.51 -9.32
N TRP A 91 -5.31 3.36 -9.32
CA TRP A 91 -4.26 3.04 -10.29
C TRP A 91 -4.82 2.52 -11.62
N LEU A 92 -5.94 1.79 -11.59
CA LEU A 92 -6.61 1.27 -12.81
C LEU A 92 -6.90 2.34 -13.88
N PRO A 93 -7.39 3.56 -13.56
CA PRO A 93 -7.60 4.62 -14.54
C PRO A 93 -6.34 5.48 -14.71
N LEU A 94 -5.19 4.89 -15.03
CA LEU A 94 -3.93 5.62 -15.31
C LEU A 94 -3.47 6.57 -14.17
N GLY A 95 -3.77 6.22 -12.92
CA GLY A 95 -3.43 7.08 -11.78
C GLY A 95 -4.33 8.30 -11.61
N LEU A 96 -5.50 8.39 -12.26
CA LEU A 96 -6.45 9.52 -12.12
C LEU A 96 -6.79 9.88 -10.66
N GLY A 97 -6.75 8.93 -9.72
CA GLY A 97 -6.92 9.23 -8.29
C GLY A 97 -5.78 10.07 -7.67
N TYR A 98 -4.57 10.03 -8.24
CA TYR A 98 -3.47 10.95 -7.90
C TYR A 98 -3.67 12.33 -8.53
N TRP A 99 -4.30 12.42 -9.71
CA TRP A 99 -4.62 13.70 -10.36
C TRP A 99 -5.74 14.44 -9.63
N TRP A 100 -6.64 13.73 -8.94
CA TRP A 100 -7.67 14.33 -8.08
C TRP A 100 -7.09 15.18 -6.95
N LEU A 101 -5.84 14.93 -6.53
CA LEU A 101 -5.14 15.75 -5.54
C LEU A 101 -4.95 17.22 -6.00
N TRP A 102 -4.95 17.47 -7.31
CA TRP A 102 -4.83 18.81 -7.90
C TRP A 102 -6.18 19.54 -8.03
N LEU A 103 -7.29 18.79 -8.02
CA LEU A 103 -8.65 19.33 -8.12
C LEU A 103 -9.37 19.39 -6.76
N SER A 104 -8.91 18.63 -5.78
CA SER A 104 -9.55 18.54 -4.47
C SER A 104 -9.13 19.71 -3.56
N PRO A 105 -10.08 20.52 -3.05
CA PRO A 105 -9.80 21.65 -2.17
C PRO A 105 -9.02 21.27 -0.90
N ASP A 106 -9.18 20.02 -0.44
CA ASP A 106 -8.64 19.52 0.82
C ASP A 106 -7.30 18.76 0.67
N LYS A 107 -6.78 18.61 -0.56
CA LYS A 107 -5.56 17.83 -0.89
C LYS A 107 -5.55 16.39 -0.36
N LEU A 108 -6.72 15.76 -0.23
CA LEU A 108 -6.87 14.37 0.20
C LEU A 108 -7.01 13.44 -1.01
N SER A 109 -6.30 12.30 -1.01
CA SER A 109 -6.47 11.28 -2.05
C SER A 109 -7.74 10.46 -1.80
N TRP A 110 -8.28 9.80 -2.83
CA TRP A 110 -9.48 8.94 -2.68
C TRP A 110 -9.29 7.85 -1.62
N HIS A 111 -8.06 7.41 -1.39
CA HIS A 111 -7.71 6.44 -0.35
C HIS A 111 -7.79 7.03 1.04
N ASP A 112 -7.41 8.30 1.20
CA ASP A 112 -7.48 9.02 2.46
C ASP A 112 -8.94 9.23 2.88
N ILE A 113 -9.77 9.66 1.94
CA ILE A 113 -11.21 9.86 2.15
C ILE A 113 -11.91 8.54 2.49
N ALA A 114 -11.66 7.47 1.71
CA ALA A 114 -12.34 6.19 1.89
C ALA A 114 -11.88 5.44 3.15
N SER A 115 -10.64 5.62 3.59
CA SER A 115 -10.14 4.99 4.82
C SER A 115 -10.35 5.85 6.07
N GLY A 116 -10.86 7.08 5.92
CA GLY A 116 -10.94 8.04 7.01
C GLY A 116 -9.58 8.28 7.66
N SER A 117 -8.50 8.27 6.88
CA SER A 117 -7.13 8.47 7.36
C SER A 117 -6.46 9.59 6.61
N TYR A 118 -5.50 10.23 7.24
CA TYR A 118 -4.78 11.36 6.65
C TYR A 118 -3.29 11.27 6.97
N LEU A 119 -2.49 11.86 6.07
CA LEU A 119 -1.04 11.89 6.19
C LEU A 119 -0.63 13.14 6.95
N VAL A 120 0.09 12.96 8.05
CA VAL A 120 0.65 14.05 8.86
C VAL A 120 2.16 14.09 8.68
N TYR A 121 2.68 15.26 8.36
CA TYR A 121 4.12 15.52 8.38
C TYR A 121 4.55 15.92 9.79
N SER A 122 5.52 15.22 10.37
CA SER A 122 6.12 15.61 11.65
C SER A 122 7.44 16.37 11.41
N PRO A 123 7.49 17.70 11.67
CA PRO A 123 8.74 18.45 11.60
C PRO A 123 9.67 18.02 12.75
N LYS A 124 11.00 18.09 12.54
CA LYS A 124 11.96 17.87 13.63
C LYS A 124 11.69 18.92 14.73
N GLU A 125 11.46 18.50 15.97
CA GLU A 125 11.67 19.41 17.10
C GLU A 125 13.12 19.91 17.03
N LYS A 126 13.28 21.24 17.16
CA LYS A 126 14.57 21.92 17.10
C LYS A 126 15.40 21.63 18.33
#